data_AF-A0A6P9DEC8-F1
#
_entry.id   AF-A0A6P9DEC8-F1
#
_cell.length_a   1.000
_cell.length_b   1.000
_cell.length_c   1.000
_cell.angle_alpha   90.00
_cell.angle_beta   90.00
_cell.angle_gamma   90.00
#
_symmetry.space_group_name_H-M   'P 1'
#
loop_
_entity.id
_entity.type
_entity.pdbx_description
1 polymer ?
#
loop_
_entity_poly.entity_id
_entity_poly.type
_entity_poly.pdbx_seq_one_letter_code
_entity_poly.pdbx_strand_id
1 'polypeptide(L)' 'MPKNALVTLRYGPYRSCGVVEHRTFRLEGMQAVLKEDGHQIVLEQIPDWNDVQLIVNGETVFQCNINDLDFGLNCKDFE' A
#
# COMPACT_ATOMS: atom_id res chain seq x y z
N MET A 1 4.72 -6.62 -14.19
CA MET A 1 4.53 -5.15 -14.21
C MET A 1 5.66 -4.51 -15.00
N PRO A 2 5.48 -3.31 -15.57
CA PRO A 2 6.58 -2.58 -16.22
C PRO A 2 7.68 -2.26 -15.20
N LYS A 3 8.95 -2.57 -15.53
CA LYS A 3 10.10 -2.30 -14.65
C LYS A 3 10.25 -0.81 -14.38
N ASN A 4 10.59 -0.43 -13.15
CA ASN A 4 10.81 0.96 -12.73
C ASN A 4 9.60 1.89 -12.92
N ALA A 5 8.38 1.36 -12.89
CA ALA A 5 7.18 2.17 -12.98
C ALA A 5 6.99 3.09 -11.76
N LEU A 6 6.32 4.23 -12.01
CA LEU A 6 5.81 5.08 -10.96
C LEU A 6 4.50 4.49 -10.44
N VAL A 7 4.50 4.17 -9.14
CA VAL A 7 3.38 3.56 -8.44
C VAL A 7 2.88 4.56 -7.41
N THR A 8 1.67 5.08 -7.63
CA THR A 8 0.97 5.94 -6.69
C THR A 8 0.01 5.09 -5.87
N LEU A 9 0.23 5.09 -4.56
CA LEU A 9 -0.58 4.38 -3.60
C LEU A 9 -1.46 5.37 -2.86
N ARG A 10 -2.74 5.40 -3.23
CA ARG A 10 -3.76 6.20 -2.56
C ARG A 10 -4.35 5.36 -1.42
N TYR A 11 -4.41 5.91 -0.22
CA TYR A 11 -4.93 5.18 0.94
C TYR A 11 -5.80 6.03 1.85
N GLY A 12 -6.88 5.40 2.28
CA GLY A 12 -7.88 5.92 3.18
C GLY A 12 -7.48 5.85 4.64
N PRO A 13 -8.16 6.60 5.51
CA PRO A 13 -8.06 6.36 6.94
C PRO A 13 -8.76 5.04 7.26
N TYR A 14 -8.23 4.33 8.26
CA TYR A 14 -8.84 3.10 8.76
C TYR A 14 -8.79 3.03 10.26
N ARG A 15 -9.67 2.19 10.81
CA ARG A 15 -9.75 2.00 12.25
C ARG A 15 -8.62 1.09 12.73
N SER A 16 -7.77 1.63 13.59
CA SER A 16 -6.70 0.88 14.26
C SER A 16 -6.64 1.29 15.73
N CYS A 17 -6.60 0.31 16.65
CA CYS A 17 -6.66 0.54 18.10
C CYS A 17 -7.82 1.46 18.54
N GLY A 18 -8.98 1.36 17.88
CA GLY A 18 -10.17 2.16 18.21
C GLY A 18 -10.20 3.58 17.63
N VAL A 19 -9.10 4.05 17.01
CA VAL A 19 -8.97 5.37 16.38
C VAL A 19 -9.00 5.23 14.86
N VAL A 20 -9.60 6.19 14.16
CA VAL A 20 -9.65 6.23 12.70
C VAL A 20 -8.65 7.27 12.23
N GLU A 21 -7.63 6.84 11.50
CA GLU A 21 -6.53 7.72 11.08
C GLU A 21 -5.87 7.19 9.81
N HIS A 22 -5.27 8.09 9.03
CA HIS A 22 -4.41 7.73 7.90
C HIS A 22 -3.10 7.14 8.42
N ARG A 23 -2.93 5.82 8.30
CA ARG A 23 -1.72 5.12 8.72
C ARG A 23 -1.12 4.33 7.58
N THR A 24 0.19 4.37 7.47
CA THR A 24 0.95 3.66 6.43
C THR A 24 1.42 2.29 6.87
N PHE A 25 1.28 1.93 8.16
CA PHE A 25 1.85 0.70 8.73
C PHE A 25 1.45 -0.58 7.96
N ARG A 26 0.17 -0.72 7.56
CA ARG A 26 -0.29 -1.85 6.74
C ARG A 26 0.23 -1.82 5.30
N LEU A 27 0.60 -0.65 4.82
CA LEU A 27 1.11 -0.43 3.46
C LEU A 27 2.62 -0.70 3.40
N GLU A 28 3.34 -0.68 4.54
CA GLU A 28 4.80 -0.87 4.57
C GLU A 28 5.26 -2.17 3.92
N GLY A 29 4.53 -3.28 4.15
CA GLY A 29 4.83 -4.56 3.49
C GLY A 29 4.72 -4.44 1.96
N MET A 30 3.58 -3.95 1.46
CA MET A 30 3.39 -3.74 0.02
C MET A 30 4.43 -2.76 -0.55
N GLN A 31 4.79 -1.71 0.21
CA GLN A 31 5.85 -0.79 -0.18
C GLN A 31 7.21 -1.47 -0.28
N ALA A 32 7.53 -2.41 0.61
CA ALA A 32 8.77 -3.16 0.58
C ALA A 32 8.88 -4.02 -0.69
N VAL A 33 7.83 -4.79 -1.03
CA VAL A 33 7.83 -5.62 -2.25
C VAL A 33 7.93 -4.78 -3.52
N LEU A 34 7.18 -3.68 -3.59
CA LEU A 34 7.23 -2.79 -4.75
C LEU A 34 8.60 -2.10 -4.89
N LYS A 35 9.24 -1.72 -3.79
CA LYS A 35 10.60 -1.16 -3.79
C LYS A 35 11.65 -2.21 -4.17
N GLU A 36 11.49 -3.45 -3.72
CA GLU A 36 12.37 -4.57 -4.07
C GLU A 36 12.34 -4.88 -5.57
N ASP A 37 11.18 -4.74 -6.21
CA ASP A 37 11.04 -4.85 -7.68
C ASP A 37 11.61 -3.61 -8.44
N GLY A 38 12.05 -2.58 -7.72
CA GLY A 38 12.64 -1.35 -8.29
C GLY A 38 11.63 -0.27 -8.65
N HIS A 39 10.39 -0.34 -8.17
CA HIS A 39 9.37 0.67 -8.43
C HIS A 39 9.52 1.91 -7.54
N GLN A 40 9.15 3.07 -8.08
CA GLN A 40 9.05 4.31 -7.31
C GLN A 40 7.66 4.41 -6.70
N ILE A 41 7.57 4.62 -5.38
CA ILE A 41 6.30 4.64 -4.67
C ILE A 41 5.98 6.04 -4.17
N VAL A 42 4.80 6.54 -4.51
CA VAL A 42 4.23 7.80 -4.02
C VAL A 42 3.04 7.48 -3.13
N LEU A 43 3.01 8.03 -1.92
CA LEU A 43 1.90 7.86 -0.99
C LEU A 43 0.96 9.06 -1.06
N GLU A 44 -0.32 8.82 -1.27
CA GLU A 44 -1.36 9.85 -1.29
C GLU A 44 -2.49 9.51 -0.31
N GLN A 45 -2.87 10.45 0.53
CA GLN A 45 -3.97 10.29 1.47
C GLN A 45 -5.30 10.63 0.79
N ILE A 46 -6.31 9.78 0.94
CA ILE A 46 -7.67 10.01 0.42
C ILE A 46 -8.69 10.00 1.55
N PRO A 47 -9.84 10.70 1.42
CA PRO A 47 -10.86 10.71 2.45
C PRO A 47 -11.67 9.40 2.52
N ASP A 48 -11.66 8.59 1.45
CA ASP A 48 -12.40 7.32 1.35
C ASP A 48 -11.95 6.33 2.42
N TRP A 49 -12.91 5.85 3.22
CA TRP A 49 -12.62 4.99 4.36
C TRP A 49 -12.20 3.58 3.94
N ASN A 50 -11.15 3.08 4.58
CA ASN A 50 -10.61 1.74 4.36
C ASN A 50 -10.24 1.39 2.91
N ASP A 51 -10.12 2.39 2.03
CA ASP A 51 -9.86 2.17 0.61
C ASP A 51 -8.37 2.30 0.30
N VAL A 52 -7.84 1.42 -0.55
CA VAL A 52 -6.47 1.49 -1.07
C VAL A 52 -6.52 1.31 -2.57
N GLN A 53 -5.96 2.26 -3.32
CA GLN A 53 -5.84 2.21 -4.76
C GLN A 53 -4.35 2.22 -5.14
N LEU A 54 -3.97 1.26 -5.95
CA LEU A 54 -2.66 1.17 -6.59
C LEU A 54 -2.78 1.68 -8.02
N ILE A 55 -2.12 2.79 -8.29
CA ILE A 55 -2.13 3.46 -9.58
C ILE A 55 -0.73 3.32 -10.18
N VAL A 56 -0.61 2.71 -11.34
CA VAL A 56 0.67 2.52 -12.04
C VAL A 56 0.63 3.32 -13.33
N ASN A 57 1.56 4.26 -13.50
CA ASN A 57 1.60 5.17 -14.65
C ASN A 57 0.26 5.91 -14.93
N GLY A 58 -0.49 6.23 -13.87
CA GLY A 58 -1.78 6.94 -13.98
C GLY A 58 -3.00 6.05 -14.17
N GLU A 59 -2.85 4.73 -14.24
CA GLU A 59 -3.96 3.77 -14.33
C GLU A 59 -4.13 3.01 -13.01
N THR A 60 -5.35 2.96 -12.48
CA THR A 60 -5.67 2.13 -11.30
C THR A 60 -5.64 0.67 -11.70
N VAL A 61 -4.60 -0.05 -11.29
CA VAL A 61 -4.42 -1.47 -11.62
C VAL A 61 -4.92 -2.40 -10.52
N PHE A 62 -5.06 -1.88 -9.30
CA PHE A 62 -5.52 -2.66 -8.15
C PHE A 62 -6.24 -1.76 -7.15
N GLN A 63 -7.32 -2.25 -6.57
CA GLN A 63 -8.06 -1.60 -5.50
C GLN A 63 -8.45 -2.66 -4.48
N CYS A 64 -8.19 -2.39 -3.20
CA CYS A 64 -8.52 -3.29 -2.12
C CYS A 64 -8.89 -2.54 -0.86
N ASN A 65 -9.43 -3.28 0.12
CA ASN A 65 -9.66 -2.73 1.45
C ASN A 65 -8.35 -2.78 2.26
N ILE A 66 -7.99 -1.70 2.93
CA ILE A 66 -6.78 -1.67 3.78
C ILE A 66 -6.81 -2.68 4.93
N ASN A 67 -7.99 -3.12 5.36
CA ASN A 67 -8.10 -4.17 6.38
C ASN A 67 -7.80 -5.57 5.83
N ASP A 68 -7.89 -5.75 4.51
CA ASP A 68 -7.54 -6.98 3.80
C ASP A 68 -6.02 -7.12 3.61
N LEU A 69 -5.30 -5.99 3.65
CA LEU A 69 -3.84 -5.98 3.74
C LEU A 69 -3.45 -6.53 5.12
N ASP A 70 -3.10 -7.82 5.12
CA ASP A 70 -2.51 -8.48 6.28
C ASP A 70 -1.13 -7.89 6.57
N PHE A 71 -0.83 -7.70 7.86
CA PHE A 71 0.45 -7.20 8.33
C PHE A 71 1.52 -8.29 8.17
N GLY A 72 1.87 -8.62 6.93
CA GLY A 72 2.37 -9.97 6.70
C GLY A 72 3.09 -10.19 5.38
N LEU A 73 3.95 -9.27 4.97
CA LEU A 73 5.23 -9.75 4.45
C LEU A 73 6.07 -10.11 5.67
N ASN A 74 5.76 -11.29 6.21
CA ASN A 74 6.65 -11.99 7.11
C ASN A 74 8.04 -11.94 6.48
N CYS A 75 9.00 -11.41 7.23
CA CYS A 75 10.40 -11.69 7.04
C CYS A 75 10.56 -13.19 6.75
N LYS A 76 10.81 -13.54 5.49
CA LYS A 76 11.69 -14.66 5.17
C LYS A 76 13.10 -14.06 5.16
N ASP A 77 14.09 -14.60 5.85
CA ASP A 77 14.31 -15.99 6.19
C ASP A 77 14.96 -16.13 7.58
N PHE A 78 14.63 -17.23 8.25
CA PHE A 78 15.57 -17.90 9.13
C PHE A 78 16.81 -18.27 8.28
N GLU A 79 17.94 -17.63 8.55
CA GLU A 79 19.27 -18.25 8.42
C GLU A 79 19.97 -18.18 9.79
#